data_AF-A0A3P1USB3-F1
#
_entry.id   AF-A0A3P1USB3-F1
#
_cell.length_a   1.000
_cell.length_b   1.000
_cell.length_c   1.000
_cell.angle_alpha   90.00
_cell.angle_beta   90.00
_cell.angle_gamma   90.00
#
_symmetry.space_group_name_H-M   'P 1'
#
loop_
_entity.id
_entity.type
_entity.pdbx_description
1 polymer ?
#
loop_
_entity_poly.entity_id
_entity_poly.type
_entity_poly.pdbx_seq_one_letter_code
_entity_poly.pdbx_strand_id
1 'polypeptide(L)'
;MKKFLILLFSLFSIFTYAAKNVNETEVNKYIRQKLDRDKTITFTNKLNKTNNTLEGYSDEGVLCAVTPLNEQPHMINLLDIKSTISEKKGKLKPIYEIRNNNNQLLVRSEYDLSKPINIFETELFLAYFHGQVPFNSEVENLINSINSIKTEINYFDTNSKGYQTYVINHKTNKIRIEDKTKGFWVVTNFDIKTLNGTREFFSENGKLQSTHPLKNGIPHGEFKGYRENGTLLVKATLVNGDFSGTVTQYNEDGSIEKTFDSKEFDLNKALKK
;
A
#
# COMPACT_ATOMS: atom_id res chain seq x y z
N MET A 1 11.73 -14.00 4.93
CA MET A 1 11.85 -12.67 4.28
C MET A 1 11.38 -12.64 2.83
N LYS A 2 12.09 -13.21 1.84
CA LYS A 2 11.68 -13.09 0.41
C LYS A 2 10.27 -13.63 0.12
N LYS A 3 9.89 -14.83 0.60
CA LYS A 3 8.58 -15.43 0.25
C LYS A 3 7.35 -14.67 0.76
N PHE A 4 7.42 -14.02 1.94
CA PHE A 4 6.28 -13.29 2.53
C PHE A 4 6.18 -11.84 2.04
N LEU A 5 7.32 -11.20 1.79
CA LEU A 5 7.38 -9.88 1.15
C LEU A 5 7.01 -9.97 -0.33
N ILE A 6 7.40 -11.07 -1.00
CA ILE A 6 6.85 -11.44 -2.31
C ILE A 6 5.35 -11.65 -2.17
N LEU A 7 4.85 -12.43 -1.20
CA LEU A 7 3.40 -12.63 -1.00
C LEU A 7 2.62 -11.32 -0.85
N LEU A 8 3.15 -10.33 -0.13
CA LEU A 8 2.49 -9.04 0.00
C LEU A 8 2.46 -8.32 -1.35
N PHE A 9 3.58 -8.18 -2.06
CA PHE A 9 3.63 -7.58 -3.41
C PHE A 9 3.05 -8.47 -4.53
N SER A 10 2.79 -9.75 -4.27
CA SER A 10 2.36 -10.76 -5.25
C SER A 10 0.92 -11.25 -5.01
N LEU A 11 0.31 -10.87 -3.89
CA LEU A 11 -1.14 -10.78 -3.72
C LEU A 11 -1.73 -9.58 -4.48
N PHE A 12 -0.84 -8.69 -4.94
CA PHE A 12 -1.11 -7.48 -5.70
C PHE A 12 -0.59 -7.64 -7.13
N SER A 13 -0.91 -8.74 -7.82
CA SER A 13 -0.76 -8.83 -9.28
C SER A 13 -1.88 -9.68 -9.91
N ILE A 14 -2.97 -9.91 -9.18
CA ILE A 14 -3.91 -11.00 -9.47
C ILE A 14 -4.78 -10.67 -10.69
N PHE A 15 -4.97 -9.39 -11.04
CA PHE A 15 -5.98 -8.99 -12.02
C PHE A 15 -5.49 -8.21 -13.24
N THR A 16 -4.21 -7.88 -13.38
CA THR A 16 -3.70 -7.32 -14.64
C THR A 16 -3.65 -8.34 -15.78
N TYR A 17 -3.93 -9.61 -15.48
CA TYR A 17 -4.04 -10.66 -16.48
C TYR A 17 -5.10 -11.69 -16.07
N ALA A 18 -6.37 -11.26 -16.03
CA ALA A 18 -7.44 -12.22 -16.22
C ALA A 18 -7.19 -12.89 -17.56
N ALA A 19 -6.69 -14.13 -17.55
CA ALA A 19 -6.67 -14.97 -18.73
C ALA A 19 -8.09 -14.95 -19.33
N LYS A 20 -8.21 -15.03 -20.66
CA LYS A 20 -9.45 -14.99 -21.49
C LYS A 20 -10.62 -15.91 -21.07
N ASN A 21 -10.54 -16.56 -19.93
CA ASN A 21 -11.34 -17.71 -19.50
C ASN A 21 -12.37 -17.38 -18.42
N VAL A 22 -12.44 -16.14 -17.90
CA VAL A 22 -13.47 -15.72 -16.94
C VAL A 22 -14.07 -14.39 -17.35
N ASN A 23 -15.40 -14.29 -17.37
CA ASN A 23 -16.12 -13.05 -17.64
C ASN A 23 -16.18 -12.21 -16.36
N GLU A 24 -15.32 -11.20 -16.26
CA GLU A 24 -15.20 -10.34 -15.09
C GLU A 24 -16.50 -9.62 -14.73
N THR A 25 -17.31 -9.21 -15.72
CA THR A 25 -18.59 -8.55 -15.46
C THR A 25 -19.57 -9.49 -14.75
N GLU A 26 -19.61 -10.76 -15.16
CA GLU A 26 -20.45 -11.78 -14.54
C GLU A 26 -19.96 -12.14 -13.14
N VAL A 27 -18.64 -12.28 -12.95
CA VAL A 27 -18.04 -12.54 -11.64
C VAL A 27 -18.33 -11.38 -10.68
N ASN A 28 -18.12 -10.13 -11.10
CA ASN A 28 -18.41 -8.97 -10.26
C ASN A 28 -19.89 -8.88 -9.88
N LYS A 29 -20.79 -9.18 -10.82
CA LYS A 29 -22.23 -9.29 -10.56
C LYS A 29 -22.54 -10.39 -9.54
N TYR A 30 -21.96 -11.58 -9.70
CA TYR A 30 -22.12 -12.70 -8.77
C TYR A 30 -21.63 -12.34 -7.35
N ILE A 31 -20.42 -11.79 -7.23
CA ILE A 31 -19.84 -11.37 -5.94
C ILE A 31 -20.77 -10.37 -5.24
N ARG A 32 -21.28 -9.38 -5.99
CA ARG A 32 -22.21 -8.39 -5.43
C ARG A 32 -23.51 -9.03 -4.93
N GLN A 33 -24.10 -9.93 -5.71
CA GLN A 33 -25.31 -10.68 -5.32
C GLN A 33 -25.07 -11.52 -4.06
N LYS A 34 -23.94 -12.23 -3.98
CA LYS A 34 -23.54 -13.03 -2.83
C LYS A 34 -23.34 -12.17 -1.58
N LEU A 35 -22.67 -11.01 -1.71
CA LEU A 35 -22.51 -10.06 -0.61
C LEU A 35 -23.83 -9.43 -0.18
N ASP A 36 -24.75 -9.14 -1.11
CA ASP A 36 -26.07 -8.60 -0.76
C ASP A 36 -26.91 -9.61 0.02
N ARG A 37 -26.88 -10.89 -0.40
CA ARG A 37 -27.62 -11.99 0.21
C ARG A 37 -27.03 -12.43 1.55
N ASP A 38 -25.73 -12.73 1.58
CA ASP A 38 -25.09 -13.45 2.70
C ASP A 38 -24.16 -12.56 3.55
N LYS A 39 -23.91 -11.32 3.11
CA LYS A 39 -22.96 -10.38 3.73
C LYS A 39 -21.52 -10.87 3.78
N THR A 40 -21.21 -11.99 3.13
CA THR A 40 -19.87 -12.56 3.07
C THR A 40 -19.70 -13.46 1.85
N ILE A 41 -18.47 -13.51 1.35
CA ILE A 41 -18.01 -14.46 0.34
C ILE A 41 -16.58 -14.85 0.69
N THR A 42 -16.27 -16.13 0.55
CA THR A 42 -14.93 -16.68 0.77
C THR A 42 -14.38 -17.17 -0.56
N PHE A 43 -13.08 -16.99 -0.79
CA PHE A 43 -12.37 -17.53 -1.95
C PHE A 43 -11.22 -18.45 -1.52
N THR A 44 -11.02 -19.50 -2.31
CA THR A 44 -9.92 -20.46 -2.18
C THR A 44 -9.34 -20.77 -3.55
N ASN A 45 -8.05 -21.11 -3.61
CA ASN A 45 -7.38 -21.43 -4.86
C ASN A 45 -7.16 -22.93 -5.04
N LYS A 46 -7.15 -23.37 -6.29
CA LYS A 46 -6.81 -24.74 -6.68
C LYS A 46 -5.80 -24.72 -7.82
N LEU A 47 -4.87 -25.68 -7.81
CA LEU A 47 -3.93 -25.88 -8.90
C LEU A 47 -4.57 -26.80 -9.95
N ASN A 48 -4.75 -26.29 -11.16
CA ASN A 48 -5.08 -27.10 -12.33
C ASN A 48 -3.76 -27.50 -13.02
N LYS A 49 -3.35 -28.75 -12.77
CA LYS A 49 -2.09 -29.30 -13.29
C LYS A 49 -2.10 -29.49 -14.81
N THR A 50 -3.27 -29.75 -15.41
CA THR A 50 -3.41 -29.98 -16.84
C THR A 50 -3.09 -28.73 -17.63
N ASN A 51 -3.60 -27.59 -17.16
CA ASN A 51 -3.44 -26.30 -17.85
C ASN A 51 -2.35 -25.42 -17.23
N ASN A 52 -1.69 -25.89 -16.16
CA ASN A 52 -0.73 -25.13 -15.36
C ASN A 52 -1.28 -23.76 -14.92
N THR A 53 -2.51 -23.75 -14.41
CA THR A 53 -3.20 -22.55 -13.92
C THR A 53 -3.47 -22.65 -12.42
N LEU A 54 -3.47 -21.50 -11.76
CA LEU A 54 -4.07 -21.34 -10.44
C LEU A 54 -5.48 -20.78 -10.60
N GLU A 55 -6.47 -21.47 -10.06
CA GLU A 55 -7.88 -21.17 -10.24
C GLU A 55 -8.52 -20.79 -8.92
N GLY A 56 -9.09 -19.60 -8.84
CA GLY A 56 -9.76 -19.07 -7.65
C GLY A 56 -11.26 -19.36 -7.69
N TYR A 57 -11.79 -19.95 -6.63
CA TYR A 57 -13.19 -20.33 -6.49
C TYR A 57 -13.82 -19.70 -5.26
N SER A 58 -15.09 -19.30 -5.38
CA SER A 58 -15.91 -18.93 -4.22
C SER A 58 -16.30 -20.14 -3.35
N ASP A 59 -16.90 -19.88 -2.20
CA ASP A 59 -17.46 -20.87 -1.27
C ASP A 59 -18.65 -21.68 -1.84
N GLU A 60 -19.22 -21.24 -2.96
CA GLU A 60 -20.24 -21.99 -3.72
C GLU A 60 -19.65 -22.76 -4.90
N GLY A 61 -18.33 -22.75 -5.06
CA GLY A 61 -17.65 -23.44 -6.16
C GLY A 61 -17.69 -22.71 -7.50
N VAL A 62 -18.16 -21.46 -7.56
CA VAL A 62 -18.10 -20.63 -8.77
C VAL A 62 -16.65 -20.22 -9.03
N LEU A 63 -16.16 -20.42 -10.26
CA LEU A 63 -14.85 -19.98 -10.72
C LEU A 63 -14.83 -18.45 -10.88
N CYS A 64 -13.92 -17.78 -10.17
CA CYS A 64 -13.84 -16.33 -10.11
C CYS A 64 -12.53 -15.77 -10.67
N ALA A 65 -11.47 -16.57 -10.76
CA ALA A 65 -10.18 -16.15 -11.29
C ALA A 65 -9.43 -17.33 -11.91
N VAL A 66 -8.67 -17.07 -12.97
CA VAL A 66 -7.75 -18.04 -13.59
C VAL A 66 -6.43 -17.32 -13.88
N THR A 67 -5.36 -17.81 -13.27
CA THR A 67 -4.01 -17.22 -13.41
C THR A 67 -3.07 -18.23 -14.04
N PRO A 68 -2.54 -17.98 -15.25
CA PRO A 68 -1.54 -18.83 -15.89
C PRO A 68 -0.21 -18.79 -15.12
N LEU A 69 0.26 -19.93 -14.61
CA LEU A 69 1.49 -20.00 -13.81
C LEU A 69 2.77 -19.98 -14.66
N ASN A 70 2.66 -20.21 -15.96
CA ASN A 70 3.74 -19.97 -16.92
C ASN A 70 4.05 -18.47 -17.07
N GLU A 71 3.05 -17.60 -16.92
CA GLU A 71 3.22 -16.15 -17.00
C GLU A 71 3.48 -15.54 -15.62
N GLN A 72 2.83 -16.05 -14.58
CA GLN A 72 2.97 -15.58 -13.20
C GLN A 72 3.31 -16.72 -12.22
N PRO A 73 4.52 -17.29 -12.30
CA PRO A 73 4.88 -18.46 -11.50
C PRO A 73 4.85 -18.21 -9.99
N HIS A 74 5.06 -16.97 -9.54
CA HIS A 74 5.00 -16.60 -8.12
C HIS A 74 3.61 -16.75 -7.50
N MET A 75 2.56 -16.78 -8.33
CA MET A 75 1.17 -16.88 -7.87
C MET A 75 0.86 -18.22 -7.21
N ILE A 76 1.67 -19.26 -7.46
CA ILE A 76 1.53 -20.55 -6.79
C ILE A 76 1.55 -20.45 -5.25
N ASN A 77 2.18 -19.40 -4.70
CA ASN A 77 2.21 -19.17 -3.26
C ASN A 77 0.83 -18.84 -2.67
N LEU A 78 -0.19 -18.58 -3.50
CA LEU A 78 -1.56 -18.33 -3.08
C LEU A 78 -2.41 -19.61 -2.98
N LEU A 79 -1.87 -20.78 -3.34
CA LEU A 79 -2.60 -22.05 -3.31
C LEU A 79 -3.16 -22.36 -1.91
N ASP A 80 -2.38 -22.04 -0.88
CA ASP A 80 -2.67 -22.30 0.54
C ASP A 80 -3.22 -21.06 1.27
N ILE A 81 -3.81 -20.14 0.50
CA ILE A 81 -4.36 -18.89 0.98
C ILE A 81 -5.86 -18.89 0.78
N LYS A 82 -6.58 -18.52 1.84
CA LYS A 82 -8.01 -18.25 1.85
C LYS A 82 -8.22 -16.75 1.99
N SER A 83 -9.09 -16.18 1.17
CA SER A 83 -9.51 -14.79 1.32
C SER A 83 -11.01 -14.69 1.60
N THR A 84 -11.44 -13.63 2.26
CA THR A 84 -12.85 -13.44 2.64
C THR A 84 -13.20 -11.97 2.58
N ILE A 85 -14.28 -11.65 1.88
CA ILE A 85 -14.90 -10.33 1.91
C ILE A 85 -16.13 -10.41 2.82
N SER A 86 -16.32 -9.43 3.70
CA SER A 86 -17.51 -9.33 4.55
C SER A 86 -18.03 -7.89 4.63
N GLU A 87 -19.34 -7.71 4.45
CA GLU A 87 -20.05 -6.44 4.66
C GLU A 87 -20.97 -6.50 5.89
N LYS A 88 -20.64 -7.35 6.87
CA LYS A 88 -21.45 -7.49 8.11
C LYS A 88 -21.51 -6.21 8.94
N LYS A 89 -20.51 -5.32 8.82
CA LYS A 89 -20.48 -4.01 9.49
C LYS A 89 -21.30 -2.93 8.76
N GLY A 90 -21.90 -3.24 7.61
CA GLY A 90 -22.70 -2.31 6.81
C GLY A 90 -22.37 -2.37 5.33
N LYS A 91 -23.36 -2.00 4.51
CA LYS A 91 -23.18 -1.86 3.06
C LYS A 91 -22.07 -0.83 2.78
N LEU A 92 -21.21 -1.10 1.78
CA LEU A 92 -20.07 -0.24 1.42
C LEU A 92 -19.00 -0.09 2.52
N LYS A 93 -19.04 -0.93 3.56
CA LYS A 93 -17.99 -1.05 4.57
C LYS A 93 -17.37 -2.45 4.56
N PRO A 94 -16.87 -2.95 3.40
CA PRO A 94 -16.33 -4.29 3.35
C PRO A 94 -15.06 -4.41 4.20
N ILE A 95 -14.90 -5.58 4.80
CA ILE A 95 -13.66 -6.05 5.41
C ILE A 95 -13.14 -7.18 4.54
N TYR A 96 -11.91 -7.04 4.07
CA TYR A 96 -11.20 -8.07 3.33
C TYR A 96 -10.14 -8.70 4.22
N GLU A 97 -10.24 -10.01 4.44
CA GLU A 97 -9.26 -10.77 5.23
C GLU A 97 -8.57 -11.80 4.36
N ILE A 98 -7.27 -11.98 4.59
CA ILE A 98 -6.44 -13.02 3.98
C ILE A 98 -5.88 -13.89 5.09
N ARG A 99 -6.05 -15.20 4.98
CA ARG A 99 -5.62 -16.20 5.96
C ARG A 99 -4.82 -17.32 5.29
N ASN A 100 -3.89 -17.92 6.02
CA ASN A 100 -3.23 -19.14 5.57
C ASN A 100 -4.07 -20.39 5.87
N ASN A 101 -3.59 -21.56 5.45
CA ASN A 101 -4.23 -22.86 5.73
C ASN A 101 -4.43 -23.20 7.21
N ASN A 102 -3.62 -22.61 8.11
CA ASN A 102 -3.80 -22.77 9.56
C ASN A 102 -4.83 -21.77 10.14
N ASN A 103 -5.57 -21.08 9.27
CA ASN A 103 -6.55 -20.05 9.61
C ASN A 103 -5.96 -18.81 10.33
N GLN A 104 -4.64 -18.63 10.26
CA GLN A 104 -3.96 -17.47 10.84
C GLN A 104 -4.18 -16.25 9.94
N LEU A 105 -4.53 -15.10 10.54
CA LEU A 105 -4.80 -13.86 9.81
C LEU A 105 -3.50 -13.24 9.31
N LEU A 106 -3.34 -13.13 8.00
CA LEU A 106 -2.17 -12.51 7.37
C LEU A 106 -2.37 -11.02 7.16
N VAL A 107 -3.52 -10.66 6.57
CA VAL A 107 -3.87 -9.28 6.22
C VAL A 107 -5.33 -9.06 6.52
N ARG A 108 -5.66 -7.87 7.02
CA ARG A 108 -7.03 -7.38 7.16
C ARG A 108 -7.12 -5.95 6.68
N SER A 109 -7.97 -5.71 5.68
CA SER A 109 -8.24 -4.39 5.13
C SER A 109 -9.70 -4.00 5.41
N GLU A 110 -9.91 -2.91 6.13
CA GLU A 110 -11.23 -2.31 6.36
C GLU A 110 -11.41 -1.12 5.42
N TYR A 111 -12.51 -1.12 4.67
CA TYR A 111 -12.80 -0.11 3.66
C TYR A 111 -13.95 0.79 4.09
N ASP A 112 -13.85 2.05 3.70
CA ASP A 112 -14.96 3.00 3.66
C ASP A 112 -15.17 3.42 2.21
N LEU A 113 -16.26 2.96 1.60
CA LEU A 113 -16.57 3.22 0.19
C LEU A 113 -17.77 4.18 0.04
N SER A 114 -17.72 5.02 -0.98
CA SER A 114 -18.85 5.83 -1.45
C SER A 114 -19.68 5.10 -2.52
N LYS A 115 -19.08 4.15 -3.23
CA LYS A 115 -19.70 3.32 -4.27
C LYS A 115 -19.17 1.88 -4.21
N PRO A 116 -19.92 0.87 -4.68
CA PRO A 116 -19.38 -0.48 -4.82
C PRO A 116 -18.17 -0.48 -5.76
N ILE A 117 -17.13 -1.21 -5.40
CA ILE A 117 -15.96 -1.47 -6.24
C ILE A 117 -15.71 -2.98 -6.32
N ASN A 118 -14.96 -3.39 -7.34
CA ASN A 118 -14.26 -4.66 -7.29
C ASN A 118 -13.08 -4.50 -6.30
N ILE A 119 -13.16 -5.15 -5.14
CA ILE A 119 -12.13 -4.98 -4.10
C ILE A 119 -10.76 -5.47 -4.59
N PHE A 120 -10.73 -6.36 -5.57
CA PHE A 120 -9.50 -6.90 -6.12
C PHE A 120 -8.76 -5.91 -7.03
N GLU A 121 -9.45 -4.88 -7.54
CA GLU A 121 -8.83 -3.78 -8.30
C GLU A 121 -8.20 -2.71 -7.40
N THR A 122 -8.37 -2.80 -6.07
CA THR A 122 -7.75 -1.87 -5.11
C THR A 122 -6.23 -1.77 -5.29
N GLU A 123 -5.60 -2.80 -5.84
CA GLU A 123 -4.19 -2.77 -6.21
C GLU A 123 -3.83 -1.58 -7.12
N LEU A 124 -4.64 -1.28 -8.14
CA LEU A 124 -4.38 -0.17 -9.07
C LEU A 124 -4.37 1.17 -8.32
N PHE A 125 -5.27 1.33 -7.34
CA PHE A 125 -5.30 2.49 -6.46
C PHE A 125 -4.00 2.62 -5.65
N LEU A 126 -3.51 1.53 -5.07
CA LEU A 126 -2.26 1.54 -4.31
C LEU A 126 -1.07 1.83 -5.24
N ALA A 127 -0.97 1.09 -6.34
CA ALA A 127 0.10 1.20 -7.33
C ALA A 127 0.26 2.63 -7.85
N TYR A 128 -0.85 3.34 -8.08
CA TYR A 128 -0.82 4.74 -8.51
C TYR A 128 -0.09 5.64 -7.51
N PHE A 129 -0.45 5.55 -6.22
CA PHE A 129 0.17 6.37 -5.17
C PHE A 129 1.60 5.97 -4.83
N HIS A 130 2.02 4.77 -5.23
CA HIS A 130 3.41 4.32 -5.18
C HIS A 130 4.19 4.63 -6.48
N GLY A 131 3.57 5.33 -7.45
CA GLY A 131 4.21 5.73 -8.71
C GLY A 131 4.46 4.58 -9.69
N GLN A 132 3.78 3.46 -9.52
CA GLN A 132 3.97 2.24 -10.32
C GLN A 132 3.11 2.21 -11.59
N VAL A 133 1.97 2.92 -11.57
CA VAL A 133 1.07 3.05 -12.71
C VAL A 133 0.69 4.52 -12.91
N PRO A 134 0.43 4.95 -14.16
CA PRO A 134 -0.04 6.32 -14.43
C PRO A 134 -1.49 6.52 -13.98
N PHE A 135 -1.90 7.78 -13.87
CA PHE A 135 -3.31 8.12 -13.69
C PHE A 135 -4.10 7.74 -14.95
N ASN A 136 -5.19 7.00 -14.79
CA ASN A 136 -6.10 6.59 -15.86
C ASN A 136 -7.54 6.55 -15.35
N SER A 137 -8.50 6.19 -16.21
CA SER A 137 -9.93 6.16 -15.85
C SER A 137 -10.27 5.13 -14.76
N GLU A 138 -9.57 3.99 -14.72
CA GLU A 138 -9.78 2.96 -13.70
C GLU A 138 -9.33 3.44 -12.32
N VAL A 139 -8.12 4.03 -12.27
CA VAL A 139 -7.57 4.69 -11.08
C VAL A 139 -8.49 5.81 -10.60
N GLU A 140 -8.97 6.67 -11.52
CA GLU A 140 -9.91 7.74 -11.19
C GLU A 140 -11.23 7.19 -10.61
N ASN A 141 -11.77 6.12 -11.18
CA ASN A 141 -12.98 5.47 -10.68
C ASN A 141 -12.79 4.92 -9.26
N LEU A 142 -11.65 4.27 -8.99
CA LEU A 142 -11.32 3.76 -7.66
C LEU A 142 -11.17 4.90 -6.65
N ILE A 143 -10.41 5.94 -7.00
CA ILE A 143 -10.21 7.13 -6.16
C ILE A 143 -11.56 7.76 -5.80
N ASN A 144 -12.46 7.95 -6.76
CA ASN A 144 -13.77 8.54 -6.52
C ASN A 144 -14.70 7.65 -5.66
N SER A 145 -14.40 6.35 -5.58
CA SER A 145 -15.23 5.36 -4.90
C SER A 145 -14.75 5.04 -3.48
N ILE A 146 -13.50 5.38 -3.14
CA ILE A 146 -12.85 5.05 -1.87
C ILE A 146 -12.75 6.31 -1.01
N ASN A 147 -13.30 6.28 0.20
CA ASN A 147 -13.09 7.33 1.21
C ASN A 147 -11.85 7.00 2.06
N SER A 148 -11.74 5.75 2.51
CA SER A 148 -10.56 5.29 3.24
C SER A 148 -10.33 3.79 3.14
N ILE A 149 -9.08 3.38 3.34
CA ILE A 149 -8.66 1.98 3.50
C ILE A 149 -7.73 1.93 4.69
N LYS A 150 -7.99 1.03 5.64
CA LYS A 150 -7.10 0.73 6.75
C LYS A 150 -6.70 -0.73 6.71
N THR A 151 -5.41 -0.99 6.56
CA THR A 151 -4.82 -2.32 6.43
C THR A 151 -3.95 -2.64 7.63
N GLU A 152 -4.18 -3.80 8.25
CA GLU A 152 -3.29 -4.45 9.21
C GLU A 152 -2.60 -5.64 8.53
N ILE A 153 -1.29 -5.78 8.73
CA ILE A 153 -0.47 -6.87 8.22
C ILE A 153 0.20 -7.56 9.42
N ASN A 154 0.05 -8.89 9.54
CA ASN A 154 0.65 -9.67 10.61
C ASN A 154 1.94 -10.36 10.13
N TYR A 155 3.07 -10.02 10.75
CA TYR A 155 4.39 -10.60 10.46
C TYR A 155 4.74 -11.66 11.50
N PHE A 156 4.53 -12.93 11.16
CA PHE A 156 4.72 -14.06 12.08
C PHE A 156 6.18 -14.34 12.43
N ASP A 157 7.11 -14.02 11.54
CA ASP A 157 8.54 -14.21 11.76
C ASP A 157 9.12 -13.28 12.83
N THR A 158 8.55 -12.08 12.97
CA THR A 158 8.95 -11.06 13.95
C THR A 158 7.95 -10.87 15.08
N ASN A 159 6.81 -11.57 15.04
CA ASN A 159 5.67 -11.36 15.92
C ASN A 159 5.24 -9.88 16.00
N SER A 160 5.29 -9.18 14.87
CA SER A 160 5.00 -7.75 14.77
C SER A 160 3.83 -7.49 13.83
N LYS A 161 3.30 -6.26 13.87
CA LYS A 161 2.21 -5.81 12.99
C LYS A 161 2.60 -4.56 12.23
N GLY A 162 2.31 -4.58 10.94
CA GLY A 162 2.37 -3.41 10.06
C GLY A 162 0.99 -2.79 9.89
N TYR A 163 0.97 -1.48 9.72
CA TYR A 163 -0.27 -0.74 9.46
C TYR A 163 -0.11 0.17 8.25
N GLN A 164 -1.14 0.25 7.41
CA GLN A 164 -1.21 1.20 6.32
C GLN A 164 -2.61 1.81 6.25
N THR A 165 -2.71 3.13 6.16
CA THR A 165 -4.00 3.84 6.10
C THR A 165 -3.98 4.83 4.95
N TYR A 166 -5.04 4.85 4.16
CA TYR A 166 -5.29 5.79 3.08
C TYR A 166 -6.58 6.53 3.40
N VAL A 167 -6.56 7.87 3.36
CA VAL A 167 -7.74 8.70 3.58
C VAL A 167 -7.82 9.77 2.50
N ILE A 168 -8.92 9.78 1.75
CA ILE A 168 -9.17 10.75 0.69
C ILE A 168 -10.07 11.88 1.18
N ASN A 169 -9.62 13.11 0.91
CA ASN A 169 -10.46 14.29 0.98
C ASN A 169 -10.89 14.69 -0.45
N HIS A 170 -12.07 14.23 -0.85
CA HIS A 170 -12.66 14.50 -2.16
C HIS A 170 -12.88 15.99 -2.45
N LYS A 171 -13.11 16.81 -1.42
CA LYS A 171 -13.34 18.26 -1.60
C LYS A 171 -12.07 18.98 -2.01
N THR A 172 -10.92 18.54 -1.48
CA THR A 172 -9.62 19.17 -1.76
C THR A 172 -8.78 18.40 -2.77
N ASN A 173 -9.26 17.24 -3.25
CA ASN A 173 -8.51 16.31 -4.09
C ASN A 173 -7.16 15.91 -3.48
N LYS A 174 -7.13 15.69 -2.15
CA LYS A 174 -5.91 15.33 -1.43
C LYS A 174 -6.06 13.97 -0.78
N ILE A 175 -4.94 13.26 -0.66
CA ILE A 175 -4.86 12.02 0.10
C ILE A 175 -3.86 12.17 1.23
N ARG A 176 -4.18 11.52 2.35
CA ARG A 176 -3.26 11.24 3.45
C ARG A 176 -2.99 9.74 3.49
N ILE A 177 -1.71 9.38 3.47
CA ILE A 177 -1.22 8.00 3.56
C ILE A 177 -0.38 7.90 4.82
N GLU A 178 -0.72 6.98 5.71
CA GLU A 178 0.07 6.63 6.87
C GLU A 178 0.59 5.20 6.71
N ASP A 179 1.90 5.02 6.80
CA ASP A 179 2.56 3.73 6.63
C ASP A 179 3.46 3.45 7.84
N LYS A 180 3.17 2.38 8.56
CA LYS A 180 3.97 1.84 9.66
C LYS A 180 4.27 0.36 9.40
N THR A 181 4.51 0.00 8.13
CA THR A 181 4.83 -1.37 7.73
C THR A 181 6.32 -1.68 7.79
N LYS A 182 7.18 -0.66 7.73
CA LYS A 182 8.64 -0.82 7.66
C LYS A 182 9.36 0.27 8.47
N GLY A 183 9.89 -0.10 9.64
CA GLY A 183 10.80 0.74 10.43
C GLY A 183 10.19 2.06 10.89
N PHE A 184 10.23 3.08 10.03
CA PHE A 184 9.68 4.40 10.30
C PHE A 184 8.16 4.42 10.16
N TRP A 185 7.51 5.22 11.00
CA TRP A 185 6.15 5.67 10.72
C TRP A 185 6.25 6.82 9.72
N VAL A 186 5.69 6.63 8.53
CA VAL A 186 5.71 7.59 7.44
C VAL A 186 4.32 8.15 7.23
N VAL A 187 4.23 9.47 7.13
CA VAL A 187 3.01 10.15 6.72
C VAL A 187 3.29 10.88 5.42
N THR A 188 2.46 10.64 4.41
CA THR A 188 2.53 11.34 3.14
C THR A 188 1.20 12.05 2.89
N ASN A 189 1.25 13.33 2.58
CA ASN A 189 0.09 14.11 2.16
C ASN A 189 0.39 14.71 0.78
N PHE A 190 -0.42 14.45 -0.24
CA PHE A 190 -0.26 15.11 -1.54
C PHE A 190 -1.59 15.31 -2.28
N ASP A 191 -1.58 16.21 -3.26
CA ASP A 191 -2.63 16.32 -4.26
C ASP A 191 -2.66 15.06 -5.12
N ILE A 192 -3.85 14.50 -5.30
CA ILE A 192 -4.03 13.19 -5.91
C ILE A 192 -3.54 13.17 -7.36
N LYS A 193 -3.81 14.21 -8.15
CA LYS A 193 -3.53 14.19 -9.60
C LYS A 193 -2.08 14.52 -9.92
N THR A 194 -1.52 15.48 -9.18
CA THR A 194 -0.15 15.96 -9.40
C THR A 194 0.89 15.22 -8.56
N LEU A 195 0.46 14.48 -7.53
CA LEU A 195 1.33 13.83 -6.55
C LEU A 195 2.32 14.80 -5.87
N ASN A 196 1.98 16.09 -5.86
CA ASN A 196 2.75 17.13 -5.18
C ASN A 196 2.31 17.25 -3.72
N GLY A 197 3.27 17.29 -2.79
CA GLY A 197 2.94 17.38 -1.38
C GLY A 197 4.13 17.24 -0.45
N THR A 198 3.94 16.62 0.71
CA THR A 198 4.95 16.46 1.75
C THR A 198 5.00 15.02 2.23
N ARG A 199 6.21 14.57 2.59
CA ARG A 199 6.46 13.31 3.27
C ARG A 199 7.19 13.58 4.57
N GLU A 200 6.71 12.96 5.64
CA GLU A 200 7.19 13.12 7.00
C GLU A 200 7.52 11.74 7.57
N PHE A 201 8.66 11.64 8.26
CA PHE A 201 9.13 10.42 8.90
C PHE A 201 9.15 10.65 10.40
N PHE A 202 8.57 9.72 11.14
CA PHE A 202 8.45 9.78 12.58
C PHE A 202 9.18 8.59 13.21
N SER A 203 9.76 8.85 14.38
CA SER A 203 10.27 7.83 15.29
C SER A 203 9.14 6.95 15.83
N GLU A 204 9.49 5.84 16.48
CA GLU A 204 8.51 4.96 17.15
C GLU A 204 7.68 5.69 18.21
N ASN A 205 8.27 6.71 18.85
CA ASN A 205 7.64 7.57 19.86
C ASN A 205 6.78 8.70 19.24
N GLY A 206 6.62 8.72 17.91
CA GLY A 206 5.79 9.71 17.21
C GLY A 206 6.42 11.09 17.04
N LYS A 207 7.71 11.25 17.33
CA LYS A 207 8.43 12.51 17.09
C LYS A 207 8.91 12.59 15.64
N LEU A 208 8.73 13.75 15.00
CA LEU A 208 9.19 14.03 13.64
C LEU A 208 10.72 13.93 13.56
N GLN A 209 11.23 13.04 12.73
CA GLN A 209 12.66 12.85 12.47
C GLN A 209 13.10 13.57 11.20
N SER A 210 12.27 13.57 10.16
CA SER A 210 12.58 14.30 8.93
C SER A 210 11.34 14.60 8.10
N THR A 211 11.48 15.58 7.20
CA THR A 211 10.44 15.93 6.24
C THR A 211 11.06 16.45 4.94
N HIS A 212 10.34 16.24 3.83
CA HIS A 212 10.67 16.85 2.55
C HIS A 212 9.42 16.99 1.66
N PRO A 213 9.46 17.90 0.67
CA PRO A 213 8.42 17.97 -0.34
C PRO A 213 8.52 16.81 -1.35
N LEU A 214 7.41 16.57 -2.03
CA LEU A 214 7.29 15.69 -3.17
C LEU A 214 6.88 16.53 -4.38
N LYS A 215 7.53 16.29 -5.52
CA LYS A 215 7.13 16.78 -6.84
C LYS A 215 6.85 15.57 -7.73
N ASN A 216 5.62 15.44 -8.23
CA ASN A 216 5.19 14.27 -9.01
C ASN A 216 5.46 12.93 -8.29
N GLY A 217 5.25 12.89 -6.97
CA GLY A 217 5.49 11.69 -6.15
C GLY A 217 6.96 11.42 -5.80
N ILE A 218 7.89 12.21 -6.35
CA ILE A 218 9.34 12.03 -6.16
C ILE A 218 9.86 13.08 -5.17
N PRO A 219 10.74 12.73 -4.22
CA PRO A 219 11.35 13.69 -3.31
C PRO A 219 12.06 14.84 -4.05
N HIS A 220 11.67 16.09 -3.74
CA HIS A 220 12.20 17.27 -4.41
C HIS A 220 12.08 18.51 -3.53
N GLY A 221 13.12 19.33 -3.47
CA GLY A 221 13.17 20.56 -2.66
C GLY A 221 13.88 20.37 -1.32
N GLU A 222 13.58 21.24 -0.36
CA GLU A 222 14.31 21.30 0.91
C GLU A 222 13.99 20.10 1.82
N PHE A 223 15.01 19.31 2.14
CA PHE A 223 14.97 18.29 3.18
C PHE A 223 15.33 18.89 4.54
N LYS A 224 14.61 18.49 5.59
CA LYS A 224 14.94 18.81 6.99
C LYS A 224 14.97 17.54 7.81
N GLY A 225 15.99 17.40 8.64
CA GLY A 225 16.07 16.40 9.70
C GLY A 225 16.17 17.06 11.07
N TYR A 226 15.61 16.43 12.09
CA TYR A 226 15.44 16.99 13.43
C TYR A 226 16.04 16.09 14.50
N ARG A 227 16.46 16.70 15.61
CA ARG A 227 16.84 16.01 16.85
C ARG A 227 15.61 15.52 17.60
N GLU A 228 15.80 14.70 18.63
CA GLU A 228 14.69 14.22 19.48
C GLU A 228 13.94 15.33 20.23
N ASN A 229 14.55 16.48 20.47
CA ASN A 229 13.90 17.63 21.08
C ASN A 229 13.14 18.51 20.06
N GLY A 230 13.18 18.14 18.76
CA GLY A 230 12.52 18.86 17.67
C GLY A 230 13.34 19.99 17.04
N THR A 231 14.56 20.27 17.53
CA THR A 231 15.40 21.29 16.89
C THR A 231 15.97 20.80 15.56
N LEU A 232 16.22 21.73 14.63
CA LEU A 232 16.78 21.42 13.33
C LEU A 232 18.19 20.84 13.50
N LEU A 233 18.40 19.63 12.97
CA LEU A 233 19.69 18.96 12.97
C LEU A 233 20.40 19.14 11.63
N VAL A 234 19.66 18.97 10.53
CA VAL A 234 20.23 18.95 9.19
C VAL A 234 19.27 19.55 8.18
N LYS A 235 19.84 20.27 7.21
CA LYS A 235 19.13 20.79 6.03
C LYS A 235 19.90 20.43 4.77
N ALA A 236 19.17 19.98 3.75
CA ALA A 236 19.73 19.62 2.45
C ALA A 236 18.73 19.93 1.33
N THR A 237 19.17 19.79 0.08
CA THR A 237 18.29 19.88 -1.10
C THR A 237 18.15 18.50 -1.74
N LEU A 238 16.94 18.13 -2.10
CA LEU A 238 16.63 16.93 -2.88
C LEU A 238 16.28 17.31 -4.31
N VAL A 239 16.83 16.57 -5.27
CA VAL A 239 16.49 16.68 -6.69
C VAL A 239 16.26 15.28 -7.23
N ASN A 240 15.02 14.99 -7.62
CA ASN A 240 14.60 13.71 -8.20
C ASN A 240 14.89 12.50 -7.31
N GLY A 241 14.75 12.66 -5.99
CA GLY A 241 15.01 11.60 -5.01
C GLY A 241 16.37 11.67 -4.33
N ASP A 242 17.34 12.35 -4.93
CA ASP A 242 18.73 12.33 -4.46
C ASP A 242 19.14 13.64 -3.78
N PHE A 243 20.00 13.55 -2.76
CA PHE A 243 20.60 14.74 -2.14
C PHE A 243 21.54 15.45 -3.11
N SER A 244 21.39 16.75 -3.24
CA SER A 244 22.13 17.59 -4.19
C SER A 244 22.75 18.80 -3.52
N GLY A 245 24.00 19.09 -3.87
CA GLY A 245 24.73 20.27 -3.42
C GLY A 245 25.21 20.15 -1.98
N THR A 246 25.07 21.22 -1.20
CA THR A 246 25.59 21.27 0.16
C THR A 246 24.55 20.80 1.18
N VAL A 247 24.98 19.94 2.09
CA VAL A 247 24.25 19.57 3.31
C VAL A 247 24.78 20.39 4.48
N THR A 248 23.90 20.99 5.26
CA THR A 248 24.26 21.80 6.44
C THR A 248 23.76 21.12 7.71
N GLN A 249 24.65 20.92 8.67
CA GLN A 249 24.36 20.43 10.01
C GLN A 249 24.44 21.57 11.02
N TYR A 250 23.53 21.56 12.00
CA TYR A 250 23.38 22.63 12.98
C TYR A 250 23.61 22.14 14.42
N ASN A 251 24.21 23.00 15.24
CA ASN A 251 24.26 22.85 16.69
C ASN A 251 22.87 23.07 17.32
N GLU A 252 22.71 22.76 18.61
CA GLU A 252 21.44 22.95 19.33
C GLU A 252 20.99 24.42 19.41
N ASP A 253 21.94 25.36 19.40
CA ASP A 253 21.67 26.80 19.38
C ASP A 253 21.30 27.33 17.97
N GLY A 254 21.31 26.47 16.96
CA GLY A 254 21.03 26.80 15.57
C GLY A 254 22.22 27.34 14.77
N SER A 255 23.42 27.43 15.38
CA SER A 255 24.64 27.77 14.63
C SER A 255 25.03 26.64 13.68
N ILE A 256 25.69 26.97 12.57
CA ILE A 256 26.21 25.94 11.65
C ILE A 256 27.35 25.19 12.35
N GLU A 257 27.18 23.88 12.51
CA GLU A 257 28.22 22.97 13.02
C GLU A 257 29.18 22.61 11.89
N LYS A 258 28.62 22.17 10.75
CA LYS A 258 29.40 21.68 9.61
C LYS A 258 28.60 21.73 8.31
N THR A 259 29.31 21.86 7.20
CA THR A 259 28.79 21.63 5.85
C THR A 259 29.51 20.48 5.18
N PHE A 260 28.80 19.77 4.29
CA PHE A 260 29.30 18.62 3.55
C PHE A 260 28.84 18.71 2.09
N ASP A 261 29.59 18.11 1.17
CA ASP A 261 29.04 17.75 -0.14
C ASP A 261 28.02 16.63 0.03
N SER A 262 26.90 16.68 -0.70
CA SER A 262 25.82 15.70 -0.57
C SER A 262 26.26 14.26 -0.84
N LYS A 263 27.33 14.05 -1.62
CA LYS A 263 27.90 12.72 -1.90
C LYS A 263 28.55 12.08 -0.68
N GLU A 264 28.96 12.88 0.30
CA GLU A 264 29.60 12.41 1.54
C GLU A 264 28.60 12.28 2.70
N PHE A 265 27.33 12.66 2.48
CA PHE A 265 26.32 12.69 3.51
C PHE A 265 25.67 11.32 3.74
N ASP A 266 25.80 10.81 4.97
CA ASP A 266 25.06 9.65 5.46
C ASP A 266 23.97 10.10 6.43
N LEU A 267 22.72 10.11 5.95
CA LEU A 267 21.56 10.51 6.74
C LEU A 267 21.36 9.63 7.99
N ASN A 268 21.57 8.32 7.88
CA ASN A 268 21.34 7.40 8.99
C ASN A 268 22.35 7.62 10.11
N LYS A 269 23.58 8.00 9.76
CA LYS A 269 24.59 8.38 10.73
C LYS A 269 24.28 9.73 11.38
N ALA A 270 23.76 10.69 10.62
CA ALA A 270 23.41 12.01 11.12
C ALA A 270 22.25 11.93 12.13
N LEU A 271 21.16 11.21 11.82
CA LEU A 271 19.96 11.13 12.66
C LEU A 271 20.12 10.29 13.94
N LYS A 272 21.27 9.64 14.15
CA LYS A 272 21.58 8.87 15.37
C LYS A 272 22.33 9.67 16.44
N LYS A 273 22.61 10.96 16.19
CA LYS A 273 23.26 11.89 17.12
C LYS A 273 22.24 12.77 17.82
#